data_AF-V5WES6-F1
#
_entry.id   AF-V5WES6-F1
#
_cell.length_a   1.000
_cell.length_b   1.000
_cell.length_c   1.000
_cell.angle_alpha   90.00
_cell.angle_beta   90.00
_cell.angle_gamma   90.00
#
_symmetry.space_group_name_H-M   'P 1'
#
loop_
_entity.id
_entity.type
_entity.pdbx_description
1 polymer ?
#
loop_
_entity_poly.entity_id
_entity_poly.type
_entity_poly.pdbx_seq_one_letter_code
_entity_poly.pdbx_strand_id
1 'polypeptide(L)'
;MVILISTAFTLLVALGGESGLLFGLLSLAGAFLLFRYFMQHKKSYVETTEDKIICKTSNGSEIRMTKSDISHCGLAQGKQGKMLYIYCENDDQLLTIPNDFHNFDRLVQEIAPLPGFEKKTLEGRSAIISYLSSRLGEQEDVSSNRPAHDET
;
A
#
# COMPACT_ATOMS: atom_id res chain seq x y z
N MET A 1 9.20 22.38 -18.81
CA MET A 1 10.20 21.29 -18.71
C MET A 1 10.51 20.65 -20.06
N VAL A 2 9.51 20.22 -20.84
CA VAL A 2 9.71 19.52 -22.13
C VAL A 2 10.55 20.32 -23.15
N ILE A 3 10.36 21.64 -23.21
CA ILE A 3 11.07 22.53 -24.16
C ILE A 3 12.59 22.60 -23.86
N LEU A 4 12.97 22.62 -22.58
CA LEU A 4 14.39 22.65 -22.16
C LEU A 4 15.12 21.34 -22.46
N ILE A 5 14.41 20.21 -22.35
CA ILE A 5 14.97 18.88 -22.65
C ILE A 5 15.19 18.73 -24.16
N SER A 6 14.26 19.25 -24.96
CA SER A 6 14.36 19.23 -26.43
C SER A 6 15.53 20.07 -26.96
N THR A 7 15.76 21.26 -26.42
CA THR A 7 16.86 22.13 -26.87
C THR A 7 18.23 21.58 -26.47
N ALA A 8 18.36 21.01 -25.26
CA ALA A 8 19.60 20.37 -24.83
C ALA A 8 19.96 19.14 -25.69
N PHE A 9 18.97 18.32 -26.05
CA PHE A 9 19.17 17.16 -26.93
C PHE A 9 19.65 17.58 -28.33
N THR A 10 19.03 18.63 -28.89
CA THR A 10 19.39 19.15 -30.22
C THR A 10 20.81 19.71 -30.25
N LEU A 11 21.22 20.41 -29.19
CA LEU A 11 22.58 20.95 -29.05
C LEU A 11 23.64 19.85 -28.88
N LEU A 12 23.32 18.79 -28.14
CA LEU A 12 24.21 17.63 -27.95
C LEU A 12 24.48 16.89 -29.27
N VAL A 13 23.46 16.70 -30.10
CA VAL A 13 23.58 16.07 -31.42
C VAL A 13 24.37 16.95 -32.37
N ALA A 14 24.16 18.28 -32.35
CA ALA A 14 24.91 19.22 -33.17
C ALA A 14 26.40 19.29 -32.82
N LEU A 15 26.78 19.13 -31.54
CA LEU A 15 28.17 19.16 -31.08
C LEU A 15 28.88 17.80 -31.15
N GLY A 16 28.14 16.69 -31.07
CA GLY A 16 28.69 15.34 -30.92
C GLY A 16 28.97 14.57 -32.21
N GLY A 17 28.55 15.08 -33.38
CA GLY A 17 28.70 14.36 -34.66
C GLY A 17 28.05 12.97 -34.64
N GLU A 18 28.70 11.95 -35.24
CA GLU A 18 28.18 10.57 -35.28
C GLU A 18 28.05 9.95 -33.87
N SER A 19 28.90 10.35 -32.93
CA SER A 19 28.88 9.91 -31.52
C SER A 19 27.66 10.44 -30.76
N GLY A 20 27.20 11.65 -31.11
CA GLY A 20 26.02 12.28 -30.50
C GLY A 20 24.73 11.49 -30.80
N LEU A 21 24.68 10.83 -31.95
CA LEU A 21 23.55 9.99 -32.37
C LEU A 21 23.43 8.73 -31.50
N LEU A 22 24.55 8.09 -31.17
CA LEU A 22 24.59 6.94 -30.26
C LEU A 22 24.16 7.32 -28.83
N PHE A 23 24.68 8.43 -28.30
CA PHE A 23 24.27 8.92 -26.98
C PHE A 23 22.79 9.33 -26.94
N GLY A 24 22.28 9.92 -28.02
CA GLY A 24 20.87 10.27 -28.14
C GLY A 24 19.97 9.04 -28.11
N LEU A 25 20.33 8.00 -28.86
CA LEU A 25 19.63 6.70 -28.86
C LEU A 25 19.66 6.03 -27.49
N LEU A 26 20.81 6.03 -26.81
CA LEU A 26 20.96 5.46 -25.47
C LEU A 26 20.11 6.21 -24.44
N SER A 27 20.12 7.54 -24.51
CA SER A 27 19.31 8.41 -23.63
C SER A 27 17.82 8.19 -23.85
N LEU A 28 17.38 8.09 -25.11
CA LEU A 28 15.98 7.82 -25.45
C LEU A 28 15.54 6.43 -24.97
N ALA A 29 16.37 5.41 -25.16
CA ALA A 29 16.10 4.05 -24.65
C ALA A 29 15.99 4.03 -23.12
N GLY A 30 16.89 4.74 -22.42
CA GLY A 30 16.83 4.90 -20.97
C GLY A 30 15.56 5.63 -20.51
N ALA A 31 15.20 6.72 -21.19
CA ALA A 31 13.99 7.48 -20.91
C ALA A 31 12.72 6.62 -21.12
N PHE A 32 12.70 5.78 -22.17
CA PHE A 32 11.60 4.86 -22.43
C PHE A 32 11.46 3.80 -21.33
N LEU A 33 12.55 3.20 -20.88
CA LEU A 33 12.54 2.23 -19.78
C LEU A 33 12.06 2.85 -18.46
N LEU A 34 12.54 4.05 -18.14
CA LEU A 34 12.09 4.81 -16.98
C LEU A 34 10.61 5.17 -17.08
N PHE A 35 10.15 5.62 -18.25
CA PHE A 35 8.74 5.93 -18.49
C PHE A 35 7.85 4.69 -18.33
N ARG A 36 8.27 3.54 -18.87
CA ARG A 36 7.56 2.27 -18.73
C ARG A 36 7.49 1.83 -17.27
N TYR A 37 8.60 1.95 -16.54
CA TYR A 37 8.66 1.68 -15.10
C TYR A 37 7.71 2.59 -14.32
N PHE A 38 7.71 3.88 -14.61
CA PHE A 38 6.81 4.86 -13.99
C PHE A 38 5.34 4.55 -14.28
N MET A 39 5.02 4.18 -15.53
CA MET A 39 3.67 3.78 -15.92
C MET A 39 3.20 2.48 -15.26
N GLN A 40 4.10 1.53 -15.01
CA GLN A 40 3.77 0.31 -14.28
C GLN A 40 3.51 0.59 -12.79
N HIS A 41 4.30 1.47 -12.18
CA HIS A 41 4.08 1.90 -10.78
C HIS A 41 2.81 2.73 -10.59
N LYS A 42 2.32 3.40 -11.64
CA LYS A 42 1.04 4.13 -11.59
C LYS A 42 -0.21 3.24 -11.55
N LYS A 43 -0.08 1.91 -11.64
CA LYS A 43 -1.23 0.98 -11.63
C LYS A 43 -1.68 0.55 -10.23
N SER A 44 -1.02 0.99 -9.16
CA SER A 44 -1.52 0.72 -7.82
C SER A 44 -2.67 1.67 -7.48
N TYR A 45 -3.84 1.12 -7.21
CA TYR A 45 -5.01 1.89 -6.79
C TYR A 45 -5.71 1.17 -5.65
N VAL A 46 -6.38 1.97 -4.83
CA VAL A 46 -7.31 1.48 -3.80
C VAL A 46 -8.68 1.97 -4.21
N GLU A 47 -9.60 1.04 -4.39
CA GLU A 47 -10.98 1.29 -4.74
C GLU A 47 -11.88 0.78 -3.61
N THR A 48 -12.61 1.70 -3.01
CA THR A 48 -13.64 1.40 -2.01
C THR A 48 -14.99 1.43 -2.72
N THR A 49 -15.70 0.30 -2.72
CA THR A 49 -17.10 0.20 -3.15
C THR A 49 -18.01 0.17 -1.92
N GLU A 50 -19.33 0.04 -2.09
CA GLU A 50 -20.25 -0.05 -0.95
C GLU A 50 -19.91 -1.23 -0.04
N ASP A 51 -19.58 -2.40 -0.60
CA ASP A 51 -19.38 -3.65 0.14
C ASP A 51 -17.93 -4.13 0.20
N LYS A 52 -17.04 -3.64 -0.68
CA LYS A 52 -15.69 -4.21 -0.85
C LYS A 52 -14.60 -3.15 -0.90
N ILE A 53 -13.43 -3.53 -0.44
CA ILE A 53 -12.18 -2.79 -0.60
C ILE A 53 -11.28 -3.61 -1.54
N ILE A 54 -10.92 -3.01 -2.68
CA ILE A 54 -10.04 -3.61 -3.67
C ILE A 54 -8.75 -2.81 -3.67
N CYS A 55 -7.64 -3.47 -3.35
CA CYS A 55 -6.32 -2.88 -3.47
C CYS A 55 -5.54 -3.60 -4.56
N LYS A 56 -5.11 -2.85 -5.57
CA LYS A 56 -4.13 -3.32 -6.53
C LYS A 56 -2.77 -2.76 -6.16
N THR A 57 -1.81 -3.65 -5.96
CA THR A 57 -0.42 -3.28 -5.65
C THR A 57 0.37 -3.04 -6.95
N SER A 58 1.52 -2.37 -6.84
CA SER A 58 2.37 -2.05 -7.99
C SER A 58 2.95 -3.27 -8.70
N ASN A 59 3.00 -4.43 -8.03
CA ASN A 59 3.41 -5.70 -8.63
C ASN A 59 2.27 -6.41 -9.39
N GLY A 60 1.06 -5.82 -9.41
CA GLY A 60 -0.11 -6.36 -10.08
C GLY A 60 -0.96 -7.31 -9.22
N SER A 61 -0.54 -7.63 -8.00
CA SER A 61 -1.34 -8.39 -7.04
C SER A 61 -2.55 -7.58 -6.60
N GLU A 62 -3.70 -8.24 -6.58
CA GLU A 62 -4.99 -7.67 -6.23
C GLU A 62 -5.51 -8.33 -4.96
N ILE A 63 -5.71 -7.52 -3.93
CA ILE A 63 -6.26 -7.92 -2.64
C ILE A 63 -7.70 -7.42 -2.60
N ARG A 64 -8.64 -8.32 -2.35
CA ARG A 64 -10.07 -8.01 -2.26
C ARG A 64 -10.57 -8.40 -0.88
N MET A 65 -11.07 -7.43 -0.12
CA MET A 65 -11.67 -7.64 1.19
C MET A 65 -13.12 -7.18 1.18
N THR A 66 -14.04 -7.97 1.73
CA THR A 66 -15.41 -7.51 2.00
C THR A 66 -15.40 -6.69 3.28
N LYS A 67 -16.13 -5.57 3.33
CA LYS A 67 -16.18 -4.71 4.51
C LYS A 67 -16.80 -5.40 5.73
N SER A 68 -17.71 -6.34 5.52
CA SER A 68 -18.28 -7.18 6.58
C SER A 68 -17.25 -8.07 7.27
N ASP A 69 -16.17 -8.40 6.56
CA ASP A 69 -15.17 -9.38 6.99
C ASP A 69 -13.94 -8.70 7.62
N ILE A 70 -13.95 -7.36 7.69
CA ILE A 70 -12.89 -6.59 8.32
C ILE A 70 -12.99 -6.77 9.84
N SER A 71 -12.04 -7.50 10.40
CA SER A 71 -11.93 -7.72 11.85
C SER A 71 -11.35 -6.51 12.56
N HIS A 72 -10.29 -5.90 11.98
CA HIS A 72 -9.57 -4.78 12.60
C HIS A 72 -9.19 -3.74 11.56
N CYS A 73 -9.38 -2.46 11.85
CA CYS A 73 -8.91 -1.39 10.98
C CYS A 73 -8.48 -0.15 11.76
N GLY A 74 -7.69 0.72 11.15
CA GLY A 74 -7.26 1.90 11.87
C GLY A 74 -6.14 2.71 11.27
N LEU A 75 -5.85 3.82 11.92
CA LEU A 75 -4.68 4.63 11.62
C LEU A 75 -3.55 4.28 12.57
N ALA A 76 -2.41 3.93 11.99
CA ALA A 76 -1.15 3.82 12.69
C ALA A 76 -0.25 5.02 12.36
N GLN A 77 0.32 5.65 13.39
CA GLN A 77 1.35 6.68 13.23
C GLN A 77 2.71 6.06 13.54
N GLY A 78 3.60 5.98 12.55
CA GLY A 78 4.97 5.48 12.71
C GLY A 78 6.05 6.47 12.29
N LYS A 79 7.31 6.05 12.35
CA LYS A 79 8.48 6.89 11.98
C LYS A 79 8.46 7.37 10.53
N GLN A 80 7.86 6.60 9.62
CA GLN A 80 7.75 6.93 8.20
C GLN A 80 6.50 7.78 7.88
N GLY A 81 5.65 8.07 8.87
CA GLY A 81 4.42 8.83 8.69
C GLY A 81 3.17 8.07 9.13
N LYS A 82 2.02 8.57 8.68
CA LYS A 82 0.71 7.93 8.91
C LYS A 82 0.53 6.78 7.94
N MET A 83 -0.09 5.70 8.41
CA MET A 83 -0.50 4.58 7.58
C MET A 83 -1.87 4.08 8.04
N LEU A 84 -2.70 3.71 7.09
CA LEU A 84 -3.99 3.08 7.32
C LEU A 84 -3.78 1.57 7.23
N TYR A 85 -4.25 0.82 8.22
CA TYR A 85 -4.21 -0.64 8.21
C TYR A 85 -5.64 -1.20 8.22
N ILE A 86 -5.82 -2.31 7.51
CA ILE A 86 -7.07 -3.07 7.44
C ILE A 86 -6.69 -4.54 7.51
N TYR A 87 -7.26 -5.27 8.44
CA TYR A 87 -6.97 -6.67 8.68
C TYR A 87 -8.26 -7.49 8.72
N CYS A 88 -8.24 -8.61 8.00
CA CYS A 88 -9.29 -9.62 7.96
C CYS A 88 -8.74 -10.89 8.60
N GLU A 89 -9.29 -11.32 9.74
CA GLU A 89 -8.89 -12.57 10.41
C GLU A 89 -9.28 -13.79 9.58
N ASN A 90 -10.46 -13.76 8.95
CA ASN A 90 -11.01 -14.91 8.22
C ASN A 90 -10.09 -15.37 7.09
N ASP A 91 -9.47 -14.42 6.39
CA ASP A 91 -8.58 -14.69 5.25
C ASP A 91 -7.09 -14.51 5.60
N ASP A 92 -6.77 -14.16 6.85
CA ASP A 92 -5.44 -13.74 7.32
C ASP A 92 -4.77 -12.72 6.38
N GLN A 93 -5.50 -11.66 6.03
CA GLN A 93 -5.03 -10.64 5.10
C GLN A 93 -4.82 -9.30 5.81
N LEU A 94 -3.61 -8.77 5.69
CA LEU A 94 -3.25 -7.43 6.14
C LEU A 94 -3.01 -6.49 4.96
N LEU A 95 -3.78 -5.43 4.89
CA LEU A 95 -3.60 -4.33 3.95
C LEU A 95 -3.04 -3.11 4.69
N THR A 96 -1.90 -2.61 4.24
CA THR A 96 -1.30 -1.36 4.76
C THR A 96 -1.18 -0.32 3.66
N ILE A 97 -1.71 0.87 3.90
CA ILE A 97 -1.77 1.97 2.93
C ILE A 97 -1.01 3.17 3.52
N PRO A 98 0.07 3.64 2.87
CA PRO A 98 0.84 4.78 3.35
C PRO A 98 0.12 6.11 3.07
N ASN A 99 0.44 7.14 3.85
CA ASN A 99 -0.05 8.52 3.68
C ASN A 99 0.33 9.17 2.34
N ASP A 100 1.35 8.65 1.64
CA ASP A 100 1.73 9.12 0.30
C ASP A 100 0.69 8.75 -0.79
N PHE A 101 -0.34 7.97 -0.44
CA PHE A 101 -1.44 7.68 -1.35
C PHE A 101 -2.25 8.94 -1.65
N HIS A 102 -2.47 9.23 -2.95
CA HIS A 102 -3.05 10.49 -3.42
C HIS A 102 -4.36 10.90 -2.72
N ASN A 103 -5.22 9.95 -2.37
CA ASN A 103 -6.52 10.19 -1.73
C ASN A 103 -6.58 9.62 -0.31
N PHE A 104 -5.46 9.60 0.41
CA PHE A 104 -5.36 8.98 1.73
C PHE A 104 -6.41 9.49 2.72
N ASP A 105 -6.56 10.81 2.86
CA ASP A 105 -7.49 11.39 3.84
C ASP A 105 -8.96 11.03 3.53
N ARG A 106 -9.33 10.99 2.25
CA ARG A 106 -10.66 10.56 1.82
C ARG A 106 -10.89 9.08 2.13
N LEU A 107 -9.91 8.24 1.84
CA LEU A 107 -9.98 6.80 2.13
C LEU A 107 -10.12 6.54 3.64
N VAL A 108 -9.41 7.31 4.47
CA VAL A 108 -9.56 7.27 5.93
C VAL A 108 -10.97 7.65 6.36
N GLN A 109 -11.56 8.69 5.76
CA GLN A 109 -12.94 9.09 6.06
C GLN A 109 -13.96 8.02 5.66
N GLU A 110 -13.70 7.25 4.59
CA GLU A 110 -14.56 6.15 4.15
C GLU A 110 -14.46 4.91 5.06
N ILE A 111 -13.29 4.69 5.68
CA ILE A 111 -13.03 3.53 6.55
C ILE A 111 -13.32 3.83 8.03
N ALA A 112 -13.20 5.08 8.47
CA ALA A 112 -13.48 5.49 9.85
C ALA A 112 -14.85 5.07 10.42
N PRO A 113 -15.94 4.97 9.63
CA PRO A 113 -17.24 4.49 10.10
C PRO A 113 -17.31 2.98 10.34
N LEU A 114 -16.31 2.20 9.90
CA LEU A 114 -16.33 0.75 10.04
C LEU A 114 -16.10 0.32 11.50
N PRO A 115 -16.72 -0.79 11.93
CA PRO A 115 -16.49 -1.34 13.26
C PRO A 115 -15.01 -1.71 13.42
N GLY A 116 -14.49 -1.51 14.64
CA GLY A 116 -13.09 -1.82 14.94
C GLY A 116 -12.07 -0.78 14.48
N PHE A 117 -12.50 0.41 14.05
CA PHE A 117 -11.60 1.51 13.69
C PHE A 117 -10.88 2.10 14.92
N GLU A 118 -9.57 1.97 14.98
CA GLU A 118 -8.74 2.52 16.05
C GLU A 118 -7.62 3.45 15.55
N LYS A 119 -7.31 4.49 16.32
CA LYS A 119 -6.12 5.34 16.09
C LYS A 119 -5.04 4.96 17.08
N LYS A 120 -3.88 4.50 16.59
CA LYS A 120 -2.75 4.07 17.42
C LYS A 120 -1.46 4.73 16.93
N THR A 121 -0.58 5.01 17.87
CA THR A 121 0.81 5.35 17.58
C THR A 121 1.62 4.07 17.69
N LEU A 122 2.21 3.61 16.60
CA LEU A 122 2.96 2.37 16.52
C LEU A 122 4.39 2.66 16.12
N GLU A 123 5.36 2.17 16.90
CA GLU A 123 6.77 2.37 16.61
C GLU A 123 7.26 1.41 15.51
N GLY A 124 6.91 1.70 14.25
CA GLY A 124 7.47 1.04 13.07
C GLY A 124 6.53 0.06 12.35
N ARG A 125 7.00 -0.51 11.23
CA ARG A 125 6.21 -1.41 10.36
C ARG A 125 6.00 -2.79 10.98
N SER A 126 7.04 -3.33 11.62
CA SER A 126 6.97 -4.60 12.35
C SER A 126 6.02 -4.51 13.55
N ALA A 127 5.75 -3.29 14.04
CA ALA A 127 4.88 -3.05 15.17
C ALA A 127 3.40 -3.33 14.88
N ILE A 128 2.93 -3.19 13.64
CA ILE A 128 1.53 -3.56 13.31
C ILE A 128 1.35 -5.06 13.38
N ILE A 129 2.24 -5.83 12.76
CA ILE A 129 2.14 -7.30 12.75
C ILE A 129 2.28 -7.82 14.19
N SER A 130 3.28 -7.35 14.94
CA SER A 130 3.42 -7.76 16.35
C SER A 130 2.22 -7.35 17.21
N TYR A 131 1.63 -6.17 16.95
CA TYR A 131 0.42 -5.71 17.65
C TYR A 131 -0.76 -6.63 17.36
N LEU A 132 -1.02 -6.93 16.08
CA LEU A 132 -2.10 -7.84 15.70
C LEU A 132 -1.88 -9.24 16.28
N SER A 133 -0.66 -9.79 16.19
CA SER A 133 -0.33 -11.09 16.80
C SER A 133 -0.53 -11.10 18.32
N SER A 134 -0.16 -10.03 19.04
CA SER A 134 -0.41 -9.95 20.49
C SER A 134 -1.89 -9.91 20.83
N ARG A 135 -2.72 -9.22 20.03
CA ARG A 135 -4.17 -9.12 20.24
C ARG A 135 -4.88 -10.45 19.96
N LEU A 136 -4.48 -11.12 18.88
CA LEU A 136 -5.06 -12.40 18.45
C LEU A 136 -4.66 -13.54 19.41
N GLY A 137 -3.41 -13.56 19.86
CA GLY A 137 -2.91 -14.56 20.81
C GLY A 137 -3.59 -14.48 22.18
N GLU A 138 -3.98 -13.30 22.65
CA GLU A 138 -4.76 -13.16 23.90
C GLU A 138 -6.20 -13.69 23.79
N GLN A 139 -6.76 -13.83 22.58
CA GLN A 139 -8.12 -14.36 22.39
C GLN A 139 -8.17 -15.90 22.31
N GLU A 140 -7.10 -16.58 21.89
CA GLU A 140 -7.08 -18.05 21.83
C GLU A 140 -7.08 -18.72 23.22
N ASP A 141 -6.43 -18.11 24.23
CA ASP A 141 -6.32 -18.70 25.57
C ASP A 141 -7.62 -18.64 26.40
N VAL A 142 -8.59 -17.78 26.04
CA VAL A 142 -9.83 -17.62 26.80
C VAL A 142 -10.90 -18.65 26.39
N SER A 143 -10.82 -19.21 25.18
CA SER A 143 -11.80 -20.21 24.70
C SER A 143 -11.46 -21.66 25.07
N SER A 144 -10.24 -21.93 25.56
CA SER A 144 -9.77 -23.29 25.90
C SER A 144 -9.85 -23.65 27.39
N ASN A 145 -10.59 -22.88 28.20
CA ASN A 145 -10.75 -23.15 29.64
C ASN A 145 -12.22 -23.31 30.05
N ARG A 146 -12.99 -24.12 29.29
CA ARG A 146 -14.25 -24.68 29.78
C ARG A 146 -13.92 -25.87 30.69
N PRO A 147 -14.15 -25.80 32.01
CA PRO A 147 -14.03 -26.98 32.85
C PRO A 147 -15.01 -28.03 32.34
N ALA A 148 -14.50 -29.24 32.09
CA ALA A 148 -15.32 -30.42 31.87
C ALA A 148 -16.29 -30.50 33.05
N HIS A 149 -17.57 -30.28 32.75
CA HIS A 149 -18.63 -30.48 33.72
C HIS A 149 -18.64 -31.97 34.03
N ASP A 150 -18.28 -32.26 35.27
CA ASP A 150 -18.44 -33.53 35.95
C ASP A 150 -19.91 -33.95 35.82
N GLU A 151 -20.18 -35.02 35.07
CA GLU A 151 -21.44 -35.74 35.11
C GLU A 151 -21.19 -37.09 35.77
N THR A 152 -21.65 -37.15 37.02
CA THR A 152 -21.88 -38.31 37.89
C THR A 152 -22.54 -39.49 37.21
#